data_AF-Q6N6V2-F1
#
_entry.id   AF-Q6N6V2-F1
#
_cell.length_a   1.000
_cell.length_b   1.000
_cell.length_c   1.000
_cell.angle_alpha   90.00
_cell.angle_beta   90.00
_cell.angle_gamma   90.00
#
_symmetry.space_group_name_H-M   'P 1'
#
loop_
_entity.id
_entity.type
_entity.pdbx_description
1 polymer ?
#
loop_
_entity_poly.entity_id
_entity_poly.type
_entity_poly.pdbx_seq_one_letter_code
_entity_poly.pdbx_strand_id
1 'polypeptide(L)'
;MDRESEIGPDLEEAAPSDGSDLGSAIPQAAPTRRLLMVINRGSRSGSQAVGLAGSKLSAAGFDLVVSAPSSRHEVAPWIEAHAEGAAAVVIAGGDGTLNAAAPALMKTRLPLGVIPAGTANDLARTLGLPLDMEAAADVIAAGHRKIIDLGDVNGHKFFNVASVGLSTDLARELSGESKRRFGRLSYALTAVKVLSKARPFHAVIVSGEEQVRVKTMQVAVGNGRYYGGGMAVEHTAEIDDGQFDLYSLEFAQVWKLLAVAYDFRKGRHGLWREVRAARGTSFEIRTRKPRPVNADGELVTFTPARFELLREAVSVFVPKDPAPRG
;
A
#
# COMPACT_ATOMS: atom_id res chain seq x y z
N MET A 1 82.46 -0.91 -39.64
CA MET A 1 82.54 -0.16 -40.90
C MET A 1 81.14 0.29 -41.23
N ASP A 2 80.71 1.55 -41.16
CA ASP A 2 81.26 2.86 -40.76
C ASP A 2 80.01 3.75 -40.50
N ARG A 3 79.93 4.47 -39.36
CA ARG A 3 79.76 5.94 -39.21
C ARG A 3 79.43 6.71 -40.51
N GLU A 4 78.47 7.66 -40.59
CA GLU A 4 78.36 9.03 -40.00
C GLU A 4 76.96 9.60 -40.42
N SER A 5 76.07 10.14 -39.56
CA SER A 5 75.88 11.52 -39.01
C SER A 5 75.52 12.67 -39.98
N GLU A 6 74.39 13.37 -39.74
CA GLU A 6 74.10 14.84 -39.82
C GLU A 6 72.56 15.08 -39.85
N ILE A 7 71.87 15.61 -38.81
CA ILE A 7 71.65 16.99 -38.29
C ILE A 7 70.63 17.88 -39.08
N GLY A 8 69.41 18.03 -38.50
CA GLY A 8 68.57 19.25 -38.35
C GLY A 8 67.88 19.92 -39.56
N PRO A 9 66.84 20.78 -39.39
CA PRO A 9 66.32 21.38 -38.14
C PRO A 9 64.77 21.34 -37.93
N ASP A 10 64.34 21.77 -36.73
CA ASP A 10 62.97 22.08 -36.30
C ASP A 10 62.25 23.12 -37.17
N LEU A 11 60.91 23.01 -37.30
CA LEU A 11 59.98 24.15 -37.37
C LEU A 11 58.55 23.71 -36.96
N GLU A 12 58.05 24.41 -35.95
CA GLU A 12 56.69 24.52 -35.42
C GLU A 12 55.74 25.19 -36.45
N GLU A 13 54.49 24.72 -36.60
CA GLU A 13 53.23 25.52 -36.53
C GLU A 13 51.99 24.83 -37.15
N ALA A 14 50.84 25.09 -36.49
CA ALA A 14 49.48 25.24 -37.02
C ALA A 14 48.57 24.02 -37.28
N ALA A 15 47.48 23.98 -36.50
CA ALA A 15 46.29 23.15 -36.65
C ALA A 15 45.37 23.59 -37.81
N PRO A 16 44.46 22.69 -38.25
CA PRO A 16 43.08 23.08 -38.59
C PRO A 16 42.08 22.17 -37.85
N SER A 17 41.27 22.72 -36.92
CA SER A 17 39.94 23.32 -37.13
C SER A 17 38.80 22.32 -37.25
N ASP A 18 37.89 22.41 -36.28
CA ASP A 18 36.62 21.71 -36.11
C ASP A 18 35.79 21.54 -37.39
N GLY A 19 35.10 20.39 -37.47
CA GLY A 19 34.19 20.06 -38.56
C GLY A 19 33.19 18.97 -38.19
N SER A 20 32.07 19.42 -37.63
CA SER A 20 30.73 18.81 -37.65
C SER A 20 30.51 17.45 -36.96
N ASP A 21 30.09 17.60 -35.70
CA ASP A 21 29.18 16.77 -34.94
C ASP A 21 27.90 16.45 -35.75
N LEU A 22 27.68 15.17 -36.06
CA LEU A 22 26.41 14.60 -36.51
C LEU A 22 26.07 13.41 -35.60
N GLY A 23 26.05 13.67 -34.29
CA GLY A 23 25.30 12.84 -33.35
C GLY A 23 23.82 12.93 -33.68
N SER A 24 23.29 11.91 -34.38
CA SER A 24 21.86 11.73 -34.57
C SER A 24 21.18 11.62 -33.21
N ALA A 25 20.64 12.72 -32.71
CA ALA A 25 19.79 12.74 -31.54
C ALA A 25 18.58 11.86 -31.84
N ILE A 26 18.55 10.68 -31.20
CA ILE A 26 17.32 9.89 -31.08
C ILE A 26 16.29 10.84 -30.46
N PRO A 27 15.14 11.08 -31.10
CA PRO A 27 14.11 11.91 -30.50
C PRO A 27 13.76 11.32 -29.14
N GLN A 28 14.05 12.02 -28.05
CA GLN A 28 13.44 11.69 -26.77
C GLN A 28 11.95 11.83 -26.98
N ALA A 29 11.24 10.71 -27.03
CA ALA A 29 9.78 10.70 -27.09
C ALA A 29 9.28 11.62 -25.98
N ALA A 30 8.41 12.57 -26.32
CA ALA A 30 7.78 13.45 -25.35
C ALA A 30 7.25 12.58 -24.19
N PRO A 31 7.45 12.98 -22.92
CA PRO A 31 7.04 12.15 -21.79
C PRO A 31 5.57 11.83 -21.94
N THR A 32 5.26 10.52 -22.01
CA THR A 32 3.89 10.09 -22.24
C THR A 32 2.99 10.65 -21.15
N ARG A 33 1.89 11.29 -21.54
CA ARG A 33 0.95 11.95 -20.62
C ARG A 33 -0.33 11.13 -20.38
N ARG A 34 -0.35 9.88 -20.85
CA ARG A 34 -1.54 9.02 -20.74
C ARG A 34 -1.65 8.40 -19.35
N LEU A 35 -2.76 8.61 -18.65
CA LEU A 35 -3.07 8.00 -17.36
C LEU A 35 -4.21 6.99 -17.51
N LEU A 36 -4.04 5.81 -16.90
CA LEU A 36 -5.09 4.79 -16.82
C LEU A 36 -5.90 5.02 -15.54
N MET A 37 -7.10 5.60 -15.64
CA MET A 37 -7.94 5.89 -14.49
C MET A 37 -8.98 4.78 -14.27
N VAL A 38 -8.90 4.08 -13.15
CA VAL A 38 -9.89 3.08 -12.74
C VAL A 38 -10.82 3.70 -11.69
N ILE A 39 -12.12 3.68 -11.95
CA ILE A 39 -13.15 4.15 -11.02
C ILE A 39 -14.02 3.02 -10.51
N ASN A 40 -14.55 3.16 -9.30
CA ASN A 40 -15.52 2.20 -8.76
C ASN A 40 -16.93 2.41 -9.40
N ARG A 41 -17.37 1.45 -10.22
CA ARG A 41 -18.63 1.49 -10.96
C ARG A 41 -19.84 1.70 -10.05
N GLY A 42 -20.78 2.55 -10.48
CA GLY A 42 -22.08 2.73 -9.81
C GLY A 42 -22.04 3.47 -8.47
N SER A 43 -20.87 3.95 -8.03
CA SER A 43 -20.75 4.79 -6.85
C SER A 43 -20.87 6.28 -7.22
N ARG A 44 -21.63 7.05 -6.43
CA ARG A 44 -21.71 8.53 -6.57
C ARG A 44 -20.32 9.18 -6.48
N SER A 45 -19.42 8.58 -5.70
CA SER A 45 -18.04 9.02 -5.55
C SER A 45 -17.20 8.76 -6.81
N GLY A 46 -17.46 7.69 -7.57
CA GLY A 46 -16.73 7.38 -8.80
C GLY A 46 -17.00 8.39 -9.92
N SER A 47 -18.25 8.79 -10.12
CA SER A 47 -18.59 9.84 -11.09
C SER A 47 -18.06 11.21 -10.67
N GLN A 48 -18.07 11.51 -9.36
CA GLN A 48 -17.42 12.72 -8.83
C GLN A 48 -15.90 12.71 -9.04
N ALA A 49 -15.24 11.56 -8.89
CA ALA A 49 -13.80 11.46 -9.13
C ALA A 49 -13.43 11.77 -10.58
N VAL A 50 -14.19 11.27 -11.57
CA VAL A 50 -13.97 11.65 -12.98
C VAL A 50 -14.18 13.15 -13.18
N GLY A 51 -15.26 13.70 -12.61
CA GLY A 51 -15.57 15.12 -12.77
C GLY A 51 -14.53 16.04 -12.14
N LEU A 52 -14.16 15.80 -10.88
CA LEU A 52 -13.27 16.66 -10.10
C LEU A 52 -11.80 16.37 -10.39
N ALA A 53 -11.32 15.17 -10.03
CA ALA A 53 -9.92 14.79 -10.22
C ALA A 53 -9.57 14.62 -11.71
N GLY A 54 -10.48 14.06 -12.50
CA GLY A 54 -10.25 13.88 -13.94
C GLY A 54 -10.07 15.21 -14.66
N SER A 55 -10.95 16.19 -14.42
CA SER A 55 -10.81 17.53 -15.02
C SER A 55 -9.51 18.23 -14.61
N LYS A 56 -9.09 18.08 -13.35
CA LYS A 56 -7.80 18.63 -12.87
C LYS A 56 -6.61 17.99 -13.59
N LEU A 57 -6.59 16.67 -13.71
CA LEU A 57 -5.53 15.96 -14.43
C LEU A 57 -5.50 16.34 -15.92
N SER A 58 -6.66 16.44 -16.58
CA SER A 58 -6.71 16.91 -17.97
C SER A 58 -6.24 18.36 -18.13
N ALA A 59 -6.58 19.26 -17.20
CA ALA A 59 -6.09 20.63 -17.19
C ALA A 59 -4.57 20.72 -16.96
N ALA A 60 -4.00 19.78 -16.21
CA ALA A 60 -2.55 19.59 -16.06
C ALA A 60 -1.89 18.96 -17.31
N GLY A 61 -2.68 18.64 -18.34
CA GLY A 61 -2.22 18.14 -19.63
C GLY A 61 -2.10 16.62 -19.73
N PHE A 62 -2.76 15.86 -18.85
CA PHE A 62 -2.81 14.40 -18.93
C PHE A 62 -4.00 13.91 -19.78
N ASP A 63 -3.74 12.89 -20.59
CA ASP A 63 -4.78 12.19 -21.36
C ASP A 63 -5.31 11.01 -20.53
N LEU A 64 -6.60 11.05 -20.17
CA LEU A 64 -7.19 10.03 -19.31
C LEU A 64 -7.86 8.93 -20.13
N VAL A 65 -7.45 7.68 -19.89
CA VAL A 65 -8.19 6.49 -20.31
C VAL A 65 -8.94 5.98 -19.10
N VAL A 66 -10.26 6.15 -19.08
CA VAL A 66 -11.08 5.83 -17.90
C VAL A 66 -11.75 4.47 -18.07
N SER A 67 -11.72 3.66 -17.02
CA SER A 67 -12.47 2.40 -16.92
C SER A 67 -13.26 2.32 -15.63
N ALA A 68 -14.45 1.74 -15.71
CA ALA A 68 -15.34 1.48 -14.59
C ALA A 68 -15.65 -0.02 -14.52
N PRO A 69 -14.71 -0.85 -14.03
CA PRO A 69 -14.88 -2.30 -13.99
C PRO A 69 -16.13 -2.73 -13.21
N SER A 70 -16.78 -3.79 -13.68
CA SER A 70 -18.01 -4.32 -13.05
C SER A 70 -17.70 -5.16 -11.81
N SER A 71 -16.47 -5.65 -11.75
CA SER A 71 -15.93 -6.49 -10.68
C SER A 71 -14.48 -6.13 -10.42
N ARG A 72 -14.01 -6.39 -9.20
CA ARG A 72 -12.59 -6.23 -8.84
C ARG A 72 -11.67 -7.14 -9.63
N HIS A 73 -12.16 -8.31 -10.05
CA HIS A 73 -11.39 -9.24 -10.87
C HIS A 73 -11.06 -8.70 -12.27
N GLU A 74 -11.76 -7.67 -12.73
CA GLU A 74 -11.51 -7.02 -14.03
C GLU A 74 -10.44 -5.91 -13.93
N VAL A 75 -10.12 -5.42 -12.73
CA VAL A 75 -9.23 -4.26 -12.53
C VAL A 75 -7.81 -4.55 -13.04
N ALA A 76 -7.16 -5.59 -12.53
CA ALA A 76 -5.80 -5.94 -12.93
C ALA A 76 -5.68 -6.28 -14.42
N PRO A 77 -6.52 -7.17 -15.01
CA PRO A 77 -6.47 -7.45 -16.44
C PRO A 77 -6.65 -6.22 -17.33
N TRP A 78 -7.53 -5.29 -16.93
CA TRP A 78 -7.72 -4.05 -17.68
C TRP A 78 -6.48 -3.15 -17.64
N ILE A 79 -5.86 -2.98 -16.47
CA ILE A 79 -4.60 -2.21 -16.34
C ILE A 79 -3.52 -2.82 -17.22
N GLU A 80 -3.32 -4.14 -17.14
CA GLU A 80 -2.29 -4.84 -17.91
C GLU A 80 -2.50 -4.68 -19.42
N ALA A 81 -3.74 -4.79 -19.90
CA ALA A 81 -4.07 -4.65 -21.32
C ALA A 81 -3.84 -3.23 -21.88
N HIS A 82 -3.79 -2.20 -21.03
CA HIS A 82 -3.64 -0.80 -21.44
C HIS A 82 -2.32 -0.18 -20.97
N ALA A 83 -1.40 -0.99 -20.42
CA ALA A 83 -0.17 -0.50 -19.81
C ALA A 83 0.83 0.09 -20.81
N GLU A 84 0.86 -0.42 -22.05
CA GLU A 84 1.81 0.00 -23.07
C GLU A 84 1.64 1.47 -23.45
N GLY A 85 2.63 2.31 -23.14
CA GLY A 85 2.54 3.75 -23.36
C GLY A 85 1.64 4.47 -22.35
N ALA A 86 1.35 3.86 -21.19
CA ALA A 86 0.79 4.60 -20.06
C ALA A 86 1.92 5.19 -19.19
N ALA A 87 1.66 6.35 -18.60
CA ALA A 87 2.58 7.04 -17.70
C ALA A 87 2.39 6.63 -16.23
N ALA A 88 1.15 6.29 -15.88
CA ALA A 88 0.74 5.87 -14.54
C ALA A 88 -0.67 5.29 -14.55
N VAL A 89 -1.02 4.61 -13.46
CA VAL A 89 -2.37 4.13 -13.14
C VAL A 89 -2.93 4.99 -12.02
N VAL A 90 -4.13 5.54 -12.20
CA VAL A 90 -4.85 6.33 -11.20
C VAL A 90 -6.03 5.52 -10.69
N ILE A 91 -6.03 5.15 -9.42
CA ILE A 91 -7.15 4.46 -8.78
C ILE A 91 -8.01 5.47 -8.03
N ALA A 92 -9.22 5.68 -8.54
CA ALA A 92 -10.25 6.49 -7.92
C ALA A 92 -11.29 5.58 -7.25
N GLY A 93 -10.98 5.19 -6.02
CA GLY A 93 -11.75 4.17 -5.30
C GLY A 93 -11.40 4.11 -3.82
N GLY A 94 -11.83 3.02 -3.18
CA GLY A 94 -11.40 2.66 -1.84
C GLY A 94 -10.35 1.56 -1.84
N ASP A 95 -9.99 1.09 -0.65
CA ASP A 95 -8.91 0.13 -0.42
C ASP A 95 -9.09 -1.19 -1.20
N GLY A 96 -10.32 -1.67 -1.36
CA GLY A 96 -10.57 -2.88 -2.15
C GLY A 96 -10.31 -2.72 -3.66
N THR A 97 -10.46 -1.53 -4.23
CA THR A 97 -10.09 -1.28 -5.64
C THR A 97 -8.57 -1.14 -5.79
N LEU A 98 -7.92 -0.52 -4.80
CA LEU A 98 -6.45 -0.44 -4.72
C LEU A 98 -5.83 -1.84 -4.63
N ASN A 99 -6.36 -2.68 -3.74
CA ASN A 99 -5.92 -4.07 -3.57
C ASN A 99 -6.05 -4.87 -4.88
N ALA A 100 -7.18 -4.72 -5.58
CA ALA A 100 -7.40 -5.37 -6.87
C ALA A 100 -6.44 -4.91 -7.98
N ALA A 101 -5.88 -3.71 -7.88
CA ALA A 101 -4.88 -3.18 -8.81
C ALA A 101 -3.44 -3.64 -8.49
N ALA A 102 -3.15 -4.03 -7.25
CA ALA A 102 -1.80 -4.35 -6.80
C ALA A 102 -1.04 -5.35 -7.70
N PRO A 103 -1.64 -6.48 -8.16
CA PRO A 103 -0.94 -7.41 -9.04
C PRO A 103 -0.49 -6.77 -10.36
N ALA A 104 -1.35 -5.94 -10.97
CA ALA A 104 -1.03 -5.26 -12.23
C ALA A 104 0.00 -4.15 -12.04
N LEU A 105 -0.05 -3.41 -10.92
CA LEU A 105 0.95 -2.39 -10.60
C LEU A 105 2.34 -3.00 -10.45
N MET A 106 2.46 -4.13 -9.74
CA MET A 106 3.73 -4.84 -9.61
C MET A 106 4.26 -5.36 -10.94
N LYS A 107 3.37 -5.87 -11.80
CA LYS A 107 3.74 -6.44 -13.10
C LYS A 107 4.16 -5.37 -14.10
N THR A 108 3.41 -4.28 -14.18
CA THR A 108 3.63 -3.20 -15.15
C THR A 108 4.67 -2.18 -14.69
N ARG A 109 4.95 -2.12 -13.37
CA ARG A 109 5.80 -1.10 -12.73
C ARG A 109 5.31 0.33 -12.96
N LEU A 110 4.07 0.52 -13.40
CA LEU A 110 3.47 1.84 -13.57
C LEU A 110 3.28 2.50 -12.19
N PRO A 111 3.63 3.78 -12.03
CA PRO A 111 3.36 4.53 -10.82
C PRO A 111 1.86 4.58 -10.52
N LEU A 112 1.52 4.47 -9.23
CA LEU A 112 0.16 4.55 -8.72
C LEU A 112 -0.17 5.98 -8.28
N GLY A 113 -1.24 6.56 -8.84
CA GLY A 113 -1.94 7.71 -8.29
C GLY A 113 -3.19 7.26 -7.52
N VAL A 114 -3.44 7.84 -6.36
CA VAL A 114 -4.61 7.50 -5.53
C VAL A 114 -5.53 8.70 -5.42
N ILE A 115 -6.77 8.56 -5.86
CA ILE A 115 -7.85 9.53 -5.65
C ILE A 115 -8.81 8.95 -4.61
N PRO A 116 -8.82 9.45 -3.36
CA PRO A 116 -9.62 8.87 -2.29
C PRO A 116 -11.13 8.99 -2.55
N ALA A 117 -11.77 7.88 -2.92
CA ALA A 117 -13.21 7.82 -3.17
C ALA A 117 -13.92 6.75 -2.33
N GLY A 118 -13.19 6.08 -1.43
CA GLY A 118 -13.69 5.10 -0.48
C GLY A 118 -14.06 5.67 0.89
N THR A 119 -14.51 4.80 1.79
CA THR A 119 -14.92 5.18 3.15
C THR A 119 -13.74 5.24 4.13
N ALA A 120 -12.81 4.30 4.05
CA ALA A 120 -11.64 4.23 4.95
C ALA A 120 -10.46 5.03 4.38
N ASN A 121 -10.06 4.69 3.14
CA ASN A 121 -8.93 5.31 2.41
C ASN A 121 -7.63 5.17 3.21
N ASP A 122 -7.38 3.96 3.70
CA ASP A 122 -6.31 3.67 4.64
C ASP A 122 -4.94 3.95 4.00
N LEU A 123 -4.72 3.51 2.75
CA LEU A 123 -3.47 3.81 2.04
C LEU A 123 -3.25 5.32 1.87
N ALA A 124 -4.29 6.08 1.54
CA ALA A 124 -4.20 7.52 1.38
C ALA A 124 -3.80 8.21 2.69
N ARG A 125 -4.38 7.77 3.82
CA ARG A 125 -4.02 8.26 5.16
C ARG A 125 -2.58 7.89 5.54
N THR A 126 -2.17 6.66 5.27
CA THR A 126 -0.80 6.19 5.53
C THR A 126 0.22 7.06 4.79
N LEU A 127 -0.02 7.35 3.51
CA LEU A 127 0.84 8.17 2.67
C LEU A 127 0.68 9.68 2.89
N GLY A 128 -0.27 10.11 3.71
CA GLY A 128 -0.54 11.53 3.96
C GLY A 128 -1.15 12.26 2.77
N LEU A 129 -1.83 11.54 1.89
CA LEU A 129 -2.53 12.11 0.74
C LEU A 129 -3.74 12.93 1.19
N PRO A 130 -4.05 14.05 0.51
CA PRO A 130 -5.29 14.78 0.71
C PRO A 130 -6.49 13.85 0.47
N LEU A 131 -7.52 13.97 1.32
CA LEU A 131 -8.78 13.22 1.14
C LEU A 131 -9.73 13.93 0.15
N ASP A 132 -9.44 15.18 -0.18
CA ASP A 132 -10.11 15.89 -1.25
C ASP A 132 -9.60 15.41 -2.62
N MET A 133 -10.53 15.18 -3.55
CA MET A 133 -10.21 14.57 -4.84
C MET A 133 -9.40 15.50 -5.76
N GLU A 134 -9.65 16.80 -5.72
CA GLU A 134 -8.91 17.78 -6.54
C GLU A 134 -7.49 17.93 -6.00
N ALA A 135 -7.35 18.08 -4.68
CA ALA A 135 -6.03 18.15 -4.05
C ALA A 135 -5.22 16.86 -4.25
N ALA A 136 -5.86 15.69 -4.26
CA ALA A 136 -5.19 14.42 -4.60
C ALA A 136 -4.73 14.38 -6.08
N ALA A 137 -5.50 14.98 -6.99
CA ALA A 137 -5.08 15.13 -8.39
C ALA A 137 -3.88 16.06 -8.54
N ASP A 138 -3.82 17.15 -7.75
CA ASP A 138 -2.67 18.06 -7.74
C ASP A 138 -1.37 17.34 -7.31
N VAL A 139 -1.45 16.39 -6.37
CA VAL A 139 -0.31 15.55 -5.97
C VAL A 139 0.21 14.70 -7.13
N ILE A 140 -0.70 14.08 -7.90
CA ILE A 140 -0.33 13.30 -9.08
C ILE A 140 0.31 14.20 -10.14
N ALA A 141 -0.27 15.38 -10.38
CA ALA A 141 0.25 16.35 -11.34
C ALA A 141 1.63 16.91 -10.95
N ALA A 142 1.90 17.08 -9.65
CA ALA A 142 3.19 17.51 -9.14
C ALA A 142 4.30 16.47 -9.37
N GLY A 143 3.95 15.20 -9.51
CA GLY A 143 4.84 14.16 -10.00
C GLY A 143 5.82 13.57 -8.96
N HIS A 144 5.75 13.99 -7.70
CA HIS A 144 6.58 13.45 -6.61
C HIS A 144 6.17 12.02 -6.29
N ARG A 145 7.15 11.11 -6.18
CA ARG A 145 6.91 9.68 -5.99
C ARG A 145 7.72 9.13 -4.83
N LYS A 146 7.15 8.14 -4.17
CA LYS A 146 7.80 7.30 -3.16
C LYS A 146 7.59 5.84 -3.53
N ILE A 147 8.63 5.03 -3.38
CA ILE A 147 8.53 3.59 -3.56
C ILE A 147 8.10 3.00 -2.21
N ILE A 148 7.12 2.09 -2.24
CA ILE A 148 6.58 1.44 -1.04
C ILE A 148 6.68 -0.08 -1.16
N ASP A 149 6.73 -0.72 0.00
CA ASP A 149 6.66 -2.16 0.12
C ASP A 149 5.20 -2.63 0.12
N LEU A 150 4.97 -3.88 -0.30
CA LEU A 150 3.68 -4.55 -0.18
C LEU A 150 3.85 -5.83 0.62
N GLY A 151 2.80 -6.20 1.35
CA GLY A 151 2.72 -7.52 1.93
C GLY A 151 2.13 -8.54 0.98
N ASP A 152 2.59 -9.78 1.05
CA ASP A 152 1.94 -10.95 0.48
C ASP A 152 1.52 -11.91 1.60
N VAL A 153 0.30 -12.45 1.52
CA VAL A 153 -0.11 -13.58 2.35
C VAL A 153 -0.73 -14.68 1.48
N ASN A 154 -0.05 -15.82 1.38
CA ASN A 154 -0.45 -16.95 0.53
C ASN A 154 -0.80 -16.52 -0.92
N GLY A 155 -0.07 -15.57 -1.50
CA GLY A 155 -0.30 -15.03 -2.85
C GLY A 155 -1.22 -13.81 -2.92
N HIS A 156 -1.90 -13.45 -1.83
CA HIS A 156 -2.78 -12.29 -1.75
C HIS A 156 -2.01 -11.06 -1.28
N LYS A 157 -1.96 -10.03 -2.11
CA LYS A 157 -1.27 -8.77 -1.81
C LYS A 157 -2.06 -7.94 -0.80
N PHE A 158 -1.37 -7.16 0.02
CA PHE A 158 -1.98 -6.17 0.91
C PHE A 158 -1.06 -4.97 1.11
N PHE A 159 -1.65 -3.81 1.33
CA PHE A 159 -0.94 -2.54 1.53
C PHE A 159 -0.73 -2.21 3.00
N ASN A 160 -1.70 -2.52 3.88
CA ASN A 160 -1.67 -2.05 5.26
C ASN A 160 -1.49 -3.21 6.25
N VAL A 161 -2.42 -4.16 6.29
CA VAL A 161 -2.35 -5.23 7.29
C VAL A 161 -3.08 -6.49 6.88
N ALA A 162 -2.47 -7.63 7.24
CA ALA A 162 -3.13 -8.92 7.27
C ALA A 162 -3.17 -9.51 8.68
N SER A 163 -4.24 -10.21 9.04
CA SER A 163 -4.48 -10.65 10.42
C SER A 163 -5.34 -11.90 10.54
N VAL A 164 -5.18 -12.60 11.65
CA VAL A 164 -5.89 -13.83 12.02
C VAL A 164 -6.51 -13.64 13.40
N GLY A 165 -7.79 -13.98 13.56
CA GLY A 165 -8.49 -13.92 14.85
C GLY A 165 -9.56 -12.84 14.90
N LEU A 166 -9.55 -12.00 15.94
CA LEU A 166 -10.62 -11.06 16.24
C LEU A 166 -11.05 -10.17 15.05
N SER A 167 -10.10 -9.66 14.28
CA SER A 167 -10.35 -8.87 13.07
C SER A 167 -11.15 -9.61 12.00
N THR A 168 -10.90 -10.92 11.84
CA THR A 168 -11.62 -11.76 10.87
C THR A 168 -13.05 -12.05 11.32
N ASP A 169 -13.28 -12.24 12.61
CA ASP A 169 -14.63 -12.43 13.16
C ASP A 169 -15.46 -11.15 13.00
N LEU A 170 -14.83 -9.98 13.17
CA LEU A 170 -15.43 -8.67 12.89
C LEU A 170 -15.74 -8.50 11.39
N ALA A 171 -14.77 -8.76 10.51
CA ALA A 171 -14.97 -8.65 9.06
C ALA A 171 -16.12 -9.55 8.59
N ARG A 172 -16.22 -10.79 9.10
CA ARG A 172 -17.31 -11.72 8.79
C ARG A 172 -18.67 -11.19 9.22
N GLU A 173 -18.84 -10.85 10.49
CA GLU A 173 -20.14 -10.42 11.03
C GLU A 173 -20.59 -9.07 10.42
N LEU A 174 -19.64 -8.20 10.08
CA LEU A 174 -19.91 -6.89 9.45
C LEU A 174 -20.15 -7.00 7.93
N SER A 175 -19.66 -8.05 7.27
CA SER A 175 -19.92 -8.31 5.84
C SER A 175 -21.31 -8.90 5.59
N GLY A 176 -21.93 -9.54 6.59
CA GLY A 176 -23.33 -9.95 6.54
C GLY A 176 -24.27 -8.74 6.48
N GLU A 177 -25.33 -8.81 5.67
CA GLU A 177 -26.26 -7.73 5.28
C GLU A 177 -26.97 -6.93 6.41
N SER A 178 -26.58 -7.06 7.68
CA SER A 178 -27.19 -6.35 8.79
C SER A 178 -26.66 -4.93 8.98
N LYS A 179 -27.48 -4.00 8.47
CA LYS A 179 -27.75 -2.63 8.99
C LYS A 179 -26.85 -1.50 8.50
N ARG A 180 -27.01 -1.17 7.21
CA ARG A 180 -26.86 0.20 6.68
C ARG A 180 -27.87 1.24 7.22
N ARG A 181 -28.75 0.87 8.18
CA ARG A 181 -29.88 1.71 8.64
C ARG A 181 -29.67 2.45 9.98
N PHE A 182 -28.59 2.21 10.74
CA PHE A 182 -28.46 2.73 12.13
C PHE A 182 -27.11 3.41 12.50
N GLY A 183 -26.33 3.86 11.51
CA GLY A 183 -25.18 4.73 11.74
C GLY A 183 -24.05 4.14 12.61
N ARG A 184 -23.16 5.01 13.13
CA ARG A 184 -21.98 4.62 13.93
C ARG A 184 -22.30 3.77 15.17
N LEU A 185 -23.51 3.88 15.71
CA LEU A 185 -23.93 3.17 16.92
C LEU A 185 -24.20 1.69 16.68
N SER A 186 -24.78 1.31 15.53
CA SER A 186 -24.93 -0.11 15.17
C SER A 186 -23.60 -0.79 14.95
N TYR A 187 -22.62 -0.06 14.38
CA TYR A 187 -21.25 -0.55 14.23
C TYR A 187 -20.63 -0.86 15.61
N ALA A 188 -20.76 0.06 16.56
CA ALA A 188 -20.26 -0.12 17.92
C ALA A 188 -20.90 -1.33 18.64
N LEU A 189 -22.22 -1.49 18.53
CA LEU A 189 -22.93 -2.63 19.14
C LEU A 189 -22.52 -3.98 18.53
N THR A 190 -22.37 -4.05 17.20
CA THR A 190 -21.88 -5.26 16.53
C THR A 190 -20.45 -5.56 16.95
N ALA A 191 -19.59 -4.55 17.02
CA ALA A 191 -18.21 -4.72 17.50
C ALA A 191 -18.18 -5.26 18.94
N VAL A 192 -18.99 -4.73 19.85
CA VAL A 192 -19.09 -5.22 21.24
C VAL A 192 -19.59 -6.67 21.29
N LYS A 193 -20.58 -7.04 20.47
CA LYS A 193 -21.11 -8.41 20.39
C LYS A 193 -20.07 -9.40 19.86
N VAL A 194 -19.26 -9.01 18.87
CA VAL A 194 -18.18 -9.85 18.34
C VAL A 194 -17.08 -9.99 19.39
N LEU A 195 -16.67 -8.87 19.99
CA LEU A 195 -15.70 -8.84 21.08
C LEU A 195 -16.12 -9.77 22.23
N SER A 196 -17.38 -9.71 22.71
CA SER A 196 -17.82 -10.53 23.84
C SER A 196 -17.82 -12.04 23.58
N LYS A 197 -17.87 -12.47 22.32
CA LYS A 197 -17.79 -13.88 21.91
C LYS A 197 -16.38 -14.34 21.57
N ALA A 198 -15.45 -13.41 21.38
CA ALA A 198 -14.10 -13.73 20.96
C ALA A 198 -13.37 -14.52 22.07
N ARG A 199 -12.68 -15.60 21.66
CA ARG A 199 -11.91 -16.46 22.56
C ARG A 199 -10.45 -16.56 22.09
N PRO A 200 -9.48 -16.63 23.03
CA PRO A 200 -8.09 -16.84 22.64
C PRO A 200 -7.93 -18.16 21.91
N PHE A 201 -7.03 -18.20 20.93
CA PHE A 201 -6.62 -19.39 20.21
C PHE A 201 -5.12 -19.61 20.32
N HIS A 202 -4.69 -20.86 20.11
CA HIS A 202 -3.29 -21.19 20.06
C HIS A 202 -2.78 -21.04 18.62
N ALA A 203 -1.65 -20.37 18.47
CA ALA A 203 -0.93 -20.24 17.21
C ALA A 203 0.56 -20.52 17.42
N VAL A 204 1.22 -20.94 16.35
CA VAL A 204 2.68 -20.96 16.25
C VAL A 204 3.06 -19.87 15.26
N ILE A 205 3.88 -18.93 15.70
CA ILE A 205 4.47 -17.89 14.86
C ILE A 205 5.89 -18.35 14.54
N VAL A 206 6.19 -18.48 13.26
CA VAL A 206 7.51 -18.84 12.73
C VAL A 206 8.13 -17.60 12.10
N SER A 207 9.39 -17.31 12.41
CA SER A 207 10.20 -16.28 11.76
C SER A 207 11.62 -16.81 11.57
N GLY A 208 11.99 -17.11 10.33
CA GLY A 208 13.23 -17.84 10.04
C GLY A 208 13.26 -19.19 10.77
N GLU A 209 14.29 -19.40 11.59
CA GLU A 209 14.46 -20.62 12.39
C GLU A 209 13.72 -20.57 13.73
N GLU A 210 13.27 -19.39 14.17
CA GLU A 210 12.59 -19.20 15.43
C GLU A 210 11.11 -19.61 15.34
N GLN A 211 10.63 -20.30 16.37
CA GLN A 211 9.22 -20.66 16.50
C GLN A 211 8.72 -20.35 17.90
N VAL A 212 7.67 -19.54 17.98
CA VAL A 212 7.05 -19.15 19.25
C VAL A 212 5.61 -19.63 19.28
N ARG A 213 5.26 -20.35 20.34
CA ARG A 213 3.87 -20.75 20.61
C ARG A 213 3.20 -19.66 21.43
N VAL A 214 2.06 -19.18 20.96
CA VAL A 214 1.29 -18.12 21.62
C VAL A 214 -0.15 -18.55 21.84
N LYS A 215 -0.77 -18.01 22.90
CA LYS A 215 -2.21 -18.06 23.13
C LYS A 215 -2.74 -16.63 23.02
N THR A 216 -3.46 -16.34 21.95
CA THR A 216 -3.72 -14.98 21.51
C THR A 216 -5.14 -14.78 21.00
N MET A 217 -5.63 -13.55 21.11
CA MET A 217 -6.91 -13.13 20.54
C MET A 217 -6.77 -12.77 19.05
N GLN A 218 -5.58 -12.35 18.65
CA GLN A 218 -5.30 -11.88 17.30
C GLN A 218 -3.79 -11.90 17.03
N VAL A 219 -3.42 -12.32 15.83
CA VAL A 219 -2.09 -12.02 15.27
C VAL A 219 -2.30 -11.11 14.06
N ALA A 220 -1.58 -10.00 13.99
CA ALA A 220 -1.60 -9.06 12.88
C ALA A 220 -0.17 -8.85 12.35
N VAL A 221 -0.03 -8.74 11.04
CA VAL A 221 1.22 -8.46 10.33
C VAL A 221 1.00 -7.20 9.50
N GLY A 222 1.52 -6.08 9.99
CA GLY A 222 1.37 -4.76 9.38
C GLY A 222 2.51 -4.43 8.44
N ASN A 223 2.18 -3.75 7.34
CA ASN A 223 3.08 -3.16 6.35
C ASN A 223 3.01 -1.63 6.51
N GLY A 224 3.59 -1.12 7.59
CA GLY A 224 3.61 0.30 7.96
C GLY A 224 2.80 0.68 9.20
N ARG A 225 2.57 1.99 9.36
CA ARG A 225 2.26 2.64 10.65
C ARG A 225 0.91 2.36 11.30
N TYR A 226 -0.15 2.10 10.53
CA TYR A 226 -1.53 2.17 11.03
C TYR A 226 -2.21 0.79 11.08
N TYR A 227 -2.79 0.46 12.25
CA TYR A 227 -3.64 -0.73 12.44
C TYR A 227 -5.05 -0.35 12.91
N GLY A 228 -6.07 -1.05 12.39
CA GLY A 228 -7.40 -1.18 13.02
C GLY A 228 -8.09 0.12 13.46
N GLY A 229 -8.37 1.05 12.53
CA GLY A 229 -9.14 2.26 12.83
C GLY A 229 -8.33 3.46 13.33
N GLY A 230 -7.04 3.51 13.00
CA GLY A 230 -6.15 4.65 13.29
C GLY A 230 -5.23 4.45 14.49
N MET A 231 -5.10 3.24 15.03
CA MET A 231 -4.17 2.95 16.12
C MET A 231 -2.78 2.67 15.55
N ALA A 232 -1.86 3.62 15.71
CA ALA A 232 -0.43 3.39 15.52
C ALA A 232 0.12 2.75 16.80
N VAL A 233 0.54 1.48 16.71
CA VAL A 233 1.14 0.77 17.87
C VAL A 233 2.63 1.09 17.96
N GLU A 234 3.28 1.32 16.83
CA GLU A 234 4.68 1.67 16.74
C GLU A 234 4.84 2.96 15.93
N HIS A 235 5.40 3.99 16.56
CA HIS A 235 5.49 5.34 15.97
C HIS A 235 6.54 5.42 14.86
N THR A 236 7.43 4.43 14.77
CA THR A 236 8.56 4.36 13.82
C THR A 236 8.29 3.50 12.58
N ALA A 237 7.18 2.78 12.52
CA ALA A 237 6.86 1.91 11.38
C ALA A 237 6.53 2.74 10.13
N GLU A 238 7.22 2.47 9.02
CA GLU A 238 6.99 3.13 7.73
C GLU A 238 6.64 2.08 6.66
N ILE A 239 5.89 2.47 5.63
CA ILE A 239 5.43 1.53 4.58
C ILE A 239 6.56 1.14 3.59
N ASP A 240 7.77 1.64 3.82
CA ASP A 240 8.96 1.50 2.98
C ASP A 240 10.23 1.23 3.82
N ASP A 241 10.07 0.84 5.08
CA ASP A 241 11.20 0.52 5.97
C ASP A 241 11.79 -0.88 5.70
N GLY A 242 11.21 -1.64 4.77
CA GLY A 242 11.69 -2.95 4.39
C GLY A 242 11.44 -4.03 5.43
N GLN A 243 10.50 -3.82 6.37
CA GLN A 243 10.12 -4.79 7.39
C GLN A 243 8.60 -4.83 7.60
N PHE A 244 8.09 -5.99 8.03
CA PHE A 244 6.78 -6.06 8.66
C PHE A 244 6.91 -5.86 10.16
N ASP A 245 5.85 -5.30 10.76
CA ASP A 245 5.62 -5.39 12.20
C ASP A 245 4.53 -6.42 12.51
N LEU A 246 4.91 -7.49 13.21
CA LEU A 246 4.00 -8.50 13.72
C LEU A 246 3.59 -8.16 15.15
N TYR A 247 2.29 -8.22 15.42
CA TYR A 247 1.70 -8.04 16.73
C TYR A 247 0.84 -9.23 17.13
N SER A 248 1.04 -9.74 18.35
CA SER A 248 0.14 -10.72 18.96
C SER A 248 -0.54 -10.13 20.20
N LEU A 249 -1.86 -10.17 20.22
CA LEU A 249 -2.69 -9.70 21.35
C LEU A 249 -2.93 -10.86 22.33
N GLU A 250 -2.00 -11.07 23.25
CA GLU A 250 -1.96 -12.21 24.18
C GLU A 250 -2.87 -12.01 25.42
N PHE A 251 -4.01 -11.34 25.24
CA PHE A 251 -4.97 -11.10 26.31
C PHE A 251 -5.73 -12.38 26.67
N ALA A 252 -5.80 -12.68 27.96
CA ALA A 252 -6.61 -13.79 28.46
C ALA A 252 -8.12 -13.54 28.35
N GLN A 253 -8.55 -12.27 28.37
CA GLN A 253 -9.95 -11.88 28.44
C GLN A 253 -10.19 -10.53 27.73
N VAL A 254 -11.33 -10.40 27.03
CA VAL A 254 -11.62 -9.28 26.12
C VAL A 254 -11.86 -7.94 26.82
N TRP A 255 -12.34 -7.93 28.06
CA TRP A 255 -12.45 -6.71 28.87
C TRP A 255 -11.12 -5.96 29.06
N LYS A 256 -9.99 -6.66 29.07
CA LYS A 256 -8.66 -6.03 29.10
C LYS A 256 -8.42 -5.23 27.83
N LEU A 257 -8.90 -5.71 26.68
CA LEU A 257 -8.81 -5.02 25.39
C LEU A 257 -9.59 -3.69 25.41
N LEU A 258 -10.75 -3.66 26.07
CA LEU A 258 -11.54 -2.44 26.27
C LEU A 258 -10.86 -1.47 27.24
N ALA A 259 -10.26 -1.97 28.32
CA ALA A 259 -9.48 -1.16 29.25
C ALA A 259 -8.25 -0.54 28.55
N VAL A 260 -7.53 -1.32 27.73
CA VAL A 260 -6.42 -0.85 26.89
C VAL A 260 -6.88 0.25 25.94
N ALA A 261 -7.98 0.05 25.21
CA ALA A 261 -8.50 1.08 24.30
C ALA A 261 -8.86 2.39 25.03
N TYR A 262 -9.39 2.30 26.26
CA TYR A 262 -9.66 3.45 27.10
C TYR A 262 -8.38 4.15 27.58
N ASP A 263 -7.39 3.39 28.04
CA ASP A 263 -6.10 3.89 28.54
C ASP A 263 -5.26 4.51 27.42
N PHE A 264 -5.30 3.93 26.20
CA PHE A 264 -4.68 4.50 25.00
C PHE A 264 -5.26 5.87 24.65
N ARG A 265 -6.59 6.04 24.73
CA ARG A 265 -7.22 7.34 24.53
C ARG A 265 -6.78 8.39 25.56
N LYS A 266 -6.25 7.95 26.71
CA LYS A 266 -5.70 8.80 27.77
C LYS A 266 -4.17 8.85 27.79
N GLY A 267 -3.48 8.29 26.78
CA GLY A 267 -2.02 8.30 26.70
C GLY A 267 -1.30 7.46 27.77
N ARG A 268 -1.99 6.49 28.40
CA ARG A 268 -1.42 5.64 29.46
C ARG A 268 -0.98 4.29 28.87
N HIS A 269 0.33 4.05 28.82
CA HIS A 269 0.95 2.89 28.16
C HIS A 269 1.11 1.65 29.05
N GLY A 270 0.11 1.35 29.89
CA GLY A 270 0.26 0.38 30.99
C GLY A 270 0.36 -1.10 30.63
N LEU A 271 0.03 -1.51 29.38
CA LEU A 271 -0.24 -2.92 29.06
C LEU A 271 0.57 -3.51 27.89
N TRP A 272 1.71 -2.90 27.53
CA TRP A 272 2.65 -3.44 26.52
C TRP A 272 3.13 -4.87 26.84
N ARG A 273 3.03 -5.33 28.10
CA ARG A 273 3.38 -6.70 28.51
C ARG A 273 2.49 -7.79 27.90
N GLU A 274 1.28 -7.46 27.46
CA GLU A 274 0.33 -8.42 26.84
C GLU A 274 0.33 -8.31 25.30
N VAL A 275 1.23 -7.51 24.73
CA VAL A 275 1.42 -7.35 23.27
C VAL A 275 2.82 -7.82 22.91
N ARG A 276 2.90 -8.93 22.17
CA ARG A 276 4.17 -9.33 21.56
C ARG A 276 4.35 -8.56 20.26
N ALA A 277 5.50 -7.90 20.11
CA ALA A 277 5.93 -7.30 18.86
C ALA A 277 7.14 -8.08 18.31
N ALA A 278 7.19 -8.27 16.99
CA ALA A 278 8.35 -8.80 16.28
C ALA A 278 8.45 -8.10 14.92
N ARG A 279 9.68 -7.90 14.44
CA ARG A 279 9.93 -7.36 13.10
C ARG A 279 10.63 -8.37 12.22
N GLY A 280 10.32 -8.36 10.93
CA GLY A 280 10.93 -9.29 9.98
C GLY A 280 10.36 -9.15 8.58
N THR A 281 11.01 -9.78 7.60
CA THR A 281 10.58 -9.76 6.20
C THR A 281 9.70 -10.95 5.82
N SER A 282 9.63 -11.97 6.69
CA SER A 282 8.73 -13.11 6.51
C SER A 282 8.26 -13.68 7.83
N PHE A 283 7.03 -14.18 7.84
CA PHE A 283 6.41 -14.85 8.97
C PHE A 283 5.55 -16.01 8.48
N GLU A 284 5.41 -17.05 9.29
CA GLU A 284 4.37 -18.06 9.10
C GLU A 284 3.51 -18.19 10.35
N ILE A 285 2.20 -18.10 10.19
CA ILE A 285 1.24 -18.28 11.28
C ILE A 285 0.53 -19.60 11.08
N ARG A 286 0.80 -20.56 11.97
CA ARG A 286 0.17 -21.88 11.98
C ARG A 286 -0.84 -21.97 13.12
N THR A 287 -1.98 -22.59 12.87
CA THR A 287 -2.99 -22.87 13.91
C THR A 287 -3.47 -24.31 13.80
N ARG A 288 -3.93 -24.89 14.91
CA ARG A 288 -4.38 -26.31 14.94
C ARG A 288 -5.55 -26.59 14.00
N LYS A 289 -6.48 -25.64 13.87
CA LYS A 289 -7.58 -25.67 12.90
C LYS A 289 -7.39 -24.47 11.96
N PRO A 290 -7.65 -24.61 10.65
CA PRO A 290 -7.61 -23.48 9.73
C PRO A 290 -8.47 -22.33 10.25
N ARG A 291 -7.89 -21.13 10.27
CA ARG A 291 -8.55 -19.89 10.66
C ARG A 291 -8.53 -18.94 9.48
N PRO A 292 -9.63 -18.20 9.21
CA PRO A 292 -9.64 -17.19 8.18
C PRO A 292 -8.54 -16.16 8.41
N VAL A 293 -8.02 -15.64 7.31
CA VAL A 293 -7.04 -14.54 7.26
C VAL A 293 -7.72 -13.36 6.58
N ASN A 294 -7.67 -12.22 7.24
CA ASN A 294 -8.17 -10.95 6.72
C ASN A 294 -7.00 -10.10 6.25
N ALA A 295 -7.00 -9.62 5.01
CA ALA A 295 -6.03 -8.69 4.46
C ALA A 295 -6.75 -7.42 3.97
N ASP A 296 -6.31 -6.23 4.42
CA ASP A 296 -6.92 -4.92 4.10
C ASP A 296 -8.46 -4.87 4.25
N GLY A 297 -8.98 -5.60 5.24
CA GLY A 297 -10.42 -5.64 5.55
C GLY A 297 -11.23 -6.71 4.82
N GLU A 298 -10.58 -7.60 4.08
CA GLU A 298 -11.22 -8.66 3.32
C GLU A 298 -10.69 -10.04 3.69
N LEU A 299 -11.58 -11.04 3.74
CA LEU A 299 -11.16 -12.42 3.92
C LEU A 299 -10.58 -12.96 2.63
N VAL A 300 -9.29 -13.32 2.66
CA VAL A 300 -8.55 -13.71 1.45
C VAL A 300 -8.08 -15.16 1.47
N THR A 301 -7.72 -15.70 2.64
CA THR A 301 -7.15 -17.05 2.75
C THR A 301 -7.36 -17.64 4.15
N PHE A 302 -6.70 -18.75 4.45
CA PHE A 302 -6.74 -19.43 5.76
C PHE A 302 -5.32 -19.77 6.24
N THR A 303 -5.17 -20.03 7.55
CA THR A 303 -3.94 -20.59 8.09
C THR A 303 -3.73 -22.06 7.66
N PRO A 304 -2.47 -22.53 7.47
CA PRO A 304 -1.22 -21.81 7.67
C PRO A 304 -1.06 -20.63 6.71
N ALA A 305 -0.70 -19.48 7.28
CA ALA A 305 -0.62 -18.22 6.56
C ALA A 305 0.85 -17.81 6.48
N ARG A 306 1.41 -17.83 5.27
CA ARG A 306 2.79 -17.44 5.00
C ARG A 306 2.81 -16.01 4.48
N PHE A 307 3.53 -15.17 5.20
CA PHE A 307 3.69 -13.74 4.92
C PHE A 307 5.08 -13.50 4.34
N GLU A 308 5.13 -12.75 3.25
CA GLU A 308 6.38 -12.33 2.60
C GLU A 308 6.31 -10.85 2.26
N LEU A 309 7.37 -10.11 2.60
CA LEU A 309 7.49 -8.71 2.26
C LEU A 309 8.02 -8.56 0.84
N LEU A 310 7.27 -7.83 0.02
CA LEU A 310 7.63 -7.49 -1.33
C LEU A 310 8.24 -6.09 -1.30
N ARG A 311 9.57 -6.06 -1.19
CA ARG A 311 10.31 -4.80 -1.13
C ARG A 311 10.18 -4.03 -2.44
N GLU A 312 10.10 -2.71 -2.31
CA GLU A 312 10.12 -1.77 -3.43
C GLU A 312 9.08 -2.10 -4.51
N ALA A 313 7.91 -2.58 -4.08
CA ALA A 313 6.95 -3.23 -4.95
C ALA A 313 6.15 -2.26 -5.82
N VAL A 314 5.81 -1.07 -5.31
CA VAL A 314 4.99 -0.09 -6.04
C VAL A 314 5.53 1.32 -5.85
N SER A 315 5.70 2.06 -6.94
CA SER A 315 5.92 3.51 -6.90
C SER A 315 4.58 4.22 -6.77
N VAL A 316 4.42 5.13 -5.81
CA VAL A 316 3.17 5.87 -5.56
C VAL A 316 3.43 7.37 -5.58
N PHE A 317 2.51 8.15 -6.16
CA PHE A 317 2.56 9.61 -6.05
C PHE A 317 2.23 10.06 -4.63
N VAL A 318 3.04 10.95 -4.07
CA VAL A 318 2.90 11.44 -2.69
C VAL A 318 3.13 12.95 -2.62
N PRO A 319 2.62 13.67 -1.61
CA PRO A 319 2.89 15.09 -1.44
C PRO A 319 4.39 15.32 -1.20
N LYS A 320 4.92 16.46 -1.68
CA LYS A 320 6.33 16.84 -1.48
C LYS A 320 6.69 16.97 0.00
N ASP A 321 5.78 17.58 0.77
CA ASP A 321 5.85 17.66 2.23
C ASP A 321 4.57 17.00 2.78
N PRO A 322 4.65 15.87 3.48
CA PRO A 322 3.48 15.33 4.15
C PRO A 322 3.02 16.38 5.17
N ALA A 323 1.76 16.83 5.07
CA ALA A 323 1.21 17.82 5.98
C ALA A 323 1.51 17.41 7.45
N PRO A 324 1.87 18.36 8.34
CA PRO A 324 2.10 18.05 9.75
C PRO A 324 0.86 17.35 10.31
N ARG A 325 1.03 16.08 10.68
CA ARG A 325 -0.06 15.20 11.08
C ARG A 325 -0.36 15.45 12.57
N GLY A 326 -1.48 16.12 12.84
CA GLY A 326 -2.02 16.32 14.20
C GLY A 326 -2.67 15.08 14.80
#